data_AF-A0A2T6ZNC3-F1
#
_entry.id   AF-A0A2T6ZNC3-F1
#
_cell.length_a   1.000
_cell.length_b   1.000
_cell.length_c   1.000
_cell.angle_alpha   90.00
_cell.angle_beta   90.00
_cell.angle_gamma   90.00
#
_symmetry.space_group_name_H-M   'P 1'
#
loop_
_entity.id
_entity.type
_entity.pdbx_description
1 polymer ?
#
loop_
_entity_poly.entity_id
_entity_poly.type
_entity_poly.pdbx_seq_one_letter_code
_entity_poly.pdbx_strand_id
1 'polypeptide(L)'
;MESNVFEYLLGEPLGPWKIVLSQRAMEDLGMENAQEDVRGKFFQLASGDWAGKKILHRAKWNNSLSYQVPIFKAFYKTQHFILWQIDTAFDERFGEDYQVIKVWVVGNPRNFDRIGRQIHREQQIYTEARVEACDRDDLNESREIRYPVRVCLEGGEGGDVGVDDPSNENFAKFYSLTSTVLDNIVSTAGKVAYPVDISAEEAKVVNHFRTPAFILGRSGTGKTTCLVYKLVGRYLYSKENVGSLRQVCSC
;
A
#
# COMPACT_ATOMS: atom_id res chain seq x y z
N MET A 1 -15.17 10.11 -20.80
CA MET A 1 -14.72 9.16 -19.78
C MET A 1 -13.22 9.06 -19.97
N GLU A 2 -12.44 9.76 -19.15
CA GLU A 2 -10.98 9.69 -19.25
C GLU A 2 -10.56 8.28 -18.80
N SER A 3 -9.90 7.53 -19.67
CA SER A 3 -9.27 6.27 -19.30
C SER A 3 -8.28 6.56 -18.18
N ASN A 4 -8.45 5.92 -17.02
CA ASN A 4 -7.52 6.07 -15.93
C ASN A 4 -6.24 5.32 -16.30
N VAL A 5 -5.26 6.06 -16.81
CA VAL A 5 -3.97 5.53 -17.31
C VAL A 5 -3.23 4.71 -16.23
N PHE A 6 -3.64 4.82 -14.96
CA PHE A 6 -3.05 4.12 -13.82
C PHE A 6 -3.68 2.76 -13.51
N GLU A 7 -4.85 2.43 -14.06
CA GLU A 7 -5.64 1.24 -13.66
C GLU A 7 -4.82 -0.06 -13.71
N TYR A 8 -3.88 -0.17 -14.67
CA TYR A 8 -3.02 -1.35 -14.86
C TYR A 8 -1.52 -1.03 -14.77
N LEU A 9 -1.13 0.20 -14.45
CA LEU A 9 0.27 0.63 -14.51
C LEU A 9 1.18 -0.18 -13.59
N LEU A 10 0.64 -0.63 -12.46
CA LEU A 10 1.38 -1.36 -11.42
C LEU A 10 1.19 -2.87 -11.51
N GLY A 11 0.45 -3.35 -12.51
CA GLY A 11 0.04 -4.75 -12.66
C GLY A 11 -1.34 -5.04 -12.07
N GLU A 12 -1.79 -6.27 -12.24
CA GLU A 12 -3.14 -6.68 -11.82
C GLU A 12 -3.27 -6.74 -10.29
N PRO A 13 -4.36 -6.23 -9.71
CA PRO A 13 -4.62 -6.38 -8.29
C PRO A 13 -4.85 -7.85 -7.92
N LEU A 14 -4.50 -8.22 -6.69
CA LEU A 14 -4.74 -9.58 -6.19
C LEU A 14 -6.23 -9.87 -5.90
N GLY A 15 -7.03 -8.83 -5.72
CA GLY A 15 -8.44 -8.92 -5.37
C GLY A 15 -9.10 -7.55 -5.21
N PRO A 16 -10.35 -7.50 -4.73
CA PRO A 16 -11.06 -6.25 -4.47
C PRO A 16 -10.30 -5.35 -3.49
N TRP A 17 -9.71 -5.91 -2.44
CA TRP A 17 -8.89 -5.16 -1.50
C TRP A 17 -7.50 -4.89 -2.07
N LYS A 18 -7.15 -3.60 -2.19
CA LYS A 18 -5.77 -3.18 -2.44
C LYS A 18 -4.91 -3.56 -1.24
N ILE A 19 -3.74 -4.14 -1.49
CA ILE A 19 -2.75 -4.48 -0.46
C ILE A 19 -1.57 -3.53 -0.60
N VAL A 20 -1.22 -2.84 0.49
CA VAL A 20 -0.03 -1.99 0.58
C VAL A 20 0.96 -2.58 1.57
N LEU A 21 2.18 -2.82 1.11
CA LEU A 21 3.28 -3.38 1.89
C LEU A 21 4.16 -2.26 2.41
N SER A 22 4.48 -2.26 3.70
CA SER A 22 5.62 -1.45 4.16
C SER A 22 6.93 -1.93 3.54
N GLN A 23 7.96 -1.08 3.54
CA GLN A 23 9.29 -1.45 3.09
C GLN A 23 9.80 -2.71 3.80
N ARG A 24 9.58 -2.83 5.11
CA ARG A 24 9.92 -4.04 5.85
C ARG A 24 9.18 -5.28 5.34
N ALA A 25 7.86 -5.20 5.16
CA ALA A 25 7.08 -6.33 4.64
C ALA A 25 7.56 -6.77 3.25
N MET A 26 7.98 -5.81 2.42
CA MET A 26 8.56 -6.05 1.12
C MET A 26 9.89 -6.83 1.21
N GLU A 27 10.77 -6.42 2.12
CA GLU A 27 12.04 -7.10 2.40
C GLU A 27 11.81 -8.50 2.98
N ASP A 28 10.86 -8.63 3.91
CA ASP A 28 10.49 -9.91 4.52
C ASP A 28 9.99 -10.91 3.47
N LEU A 29 9.16 -10.46 2.52
CA LEU A 29 8.61 -11.30 1.45
C LEU A 29 9.70 -11.85 0.52
N GLY A 30 10.75 -11.05 0.24
CA GLY A 30 11.90 -11.47 -0.55
C GLY A 30 12.80 -12.49 0.16
N MET A 31 12.70 -12.64 1.47
CA MET A 31 13.49 -13.60 2.27
C MET A 31 12.68 -14.83 2.70
N GLU A 32 11.37 -14.84 2.49
CA GLU A 32 10.51 -15.93 2.93
C GLU A 32 10.67 -17.15 2.01
N ASN A 33 10.80 -18.34 2.62
CA ASN A 33 11.00 -19.58 1.87
C ASN A 33 9.67 -20.27 1.51
N ALA A 34 8.56 -19.86 2.14
CA ALA A 34 7.22 -20.41 1.96
C ALA A 34 6.40 -19.61 0.93
N GLN A 35 6.95 -19.40 -0.26
CA GLN A 35 6.40 -18.46 -1.24
C GLN A 35 4.96 -18.79 -1.68
N GLU A 36 4.64 -20.06 -1.93
CA GLU A 36 3.27 -20.49 -2.31
C GLU A 36 2.25 -20.29 -1.18
N ASP A 37 2.63 -20.61 0.07
CA ASP A 37 1.75 -20.45 1.23
C ASP A 37 1.42 -18.97 1.48
N VAL A 38 2.45 -18.12 1.38
CA VAL A 38 2.33 -16.66 1.54
C VAL A 38 1.50 -16.06 0.40
N ARG A 39 1.76 -16.49 -0.84
CA ARG A 39 0.99 -16.09 -2.02
C ARG A 39 -0.50 -16.40 -1.84
N GLY A 40 -0.83 -17.64 -1.51
CA GLY A 40 -2.20 -18.06 -1.26
C GLY A 40 -2.86 -17.24 -0.14
N LYS A 41 -2.10 -16.88 0.89
CA LYS A 41 -2.60 -16.03 1.98
C LYS A 41 -2.88 -14.59 1.55
N PHE A 42 -2.05 -14.01 0.68
CA PHE A 42 -2.32 -12.67 0.14
C PHE A 42 -3.57 -12.64 -0.76
N PHE A 43 -3.78 -13.65 -1.61
CA PHE A 43 -5.03 -13.76 -2.37
C PHE A 43 -6.25 -13.90 -1.47
N GLN A 44 -6.14 -14.69 -0.39
CA GLN A 44 -7.20 -14.83 0.60
C GLN A 44 -7.47 -13.52 1.37
N LEU A 45 -6.42 -12.75 1.71
CA LEU A 45 -6.58 -11.44 2.32
C LEU A 45 -7.27 -10.47 1.34
N ALA A 46 -6.79 -10.41 0.10
CA ALA A 46 -7.27 -9.51 -0.95
C ALA A 46 -8.73 -9.79 -1.35
N SER A 47 -9.21 -11.02 -1.20
CA SER A 47 -10.58 -11.40 -1.56
C SER A 47 -11.63 -10.77 -0.63
N GLY A 48 -11.26 -10.43 0.61
CA GLY A 48 -12.21 -9.97 1.62
C GLY A 48 -13.08 -11.08 2.22
N ASP A 49 -12.89 -12.34 1.78
CA ASP A 49 -13.54 -13.52 2.38
C ASP A 49 -12.82 -13.88 3.69
N TRP A 50 -13.21 -13.16 4.74
CA TRP A 50 -12.70 -13.37 6.09
C TRP A 50 -13.70 -14.14 6.97
N ALA A 51 -14.72 -14.74 6.34
CA ALA A 51 -16.02 -15.16 6.89
C ALA A 51 -15.99 -16.15 8.09
N GLY A 52 -14.82 -16.60 8.53
CA GLY A 52 -14.69 -17.58 9.61
C GLY A 52 -14.02 -17.11 10.90
N LYS A 53 -13.72 -15.81 11.10
CA LYS A 53 -12.92 -15.27 12.24
C LYS A 53 -11.49 -15.83 12.39
N LYS A 54 -11.09 -16.83 11.59
CA LYS A 54 -9.77 -17.50 11.63
C LYS A 54 -8.61 -16.71 11.01
N ILE A 55 -8.88 -15.59 10.33
CA ILE A 55 -7.84 -14.72 9.76
C ILE A 55 -7.64 -13.46 10.62
N LEU A 56 -8.64 -13.12 11.43
CA LEU A 56 -8.67 -11.94 12.30
C LEU A 56 -8.09 -12.26 13.69
N HIS A 57 -6.91 -12.88 13.76
CA HIS A 57 -6.25 -13.06 15.03
C HIS A 57 -5.65 -11.74 15.49
N ARG A 58 -6.35 -11.02 16.37
CA ARG A 58 -5.84 -9.75 16.91
C ARG A 58 -4.46 -9.95 17.54
N ALA A 59 -3.51 -9.13 17.13
CA ALA A 59 -2.16 -9.14 17.68
C ALA A 59 -2.22 -8.78 19.17
N LYS A 60 -1.63 -9.65 19.99
CA LYS A 60 -1.40 -9.38 21.41
C LYS A 60 0.02 -8.86 21.59
N TRP A 61 0.15 -7.75 22.28
CA TRP A 61 1.42 -7.09 22.53
C TRP A 61 1.78 -7.23 24.00
N ASN A 62 3.07 -7.37 24.31
CA ASN A 62 3.55 -7.37 25.70
C ASN A 62 3.83 -5.94 26.20
N ASN A 63 3.13 -4.96 25.65
CA ASN A 63 3.23 -3.56 26.01
C ASN A 63 1.87 -3.04 26.50
N SER A 64 1.88 -1.97 27.28
CA SER A 64 0.66 -1.30 27.77
C SER A 64 0.12 -0.26 26.78
N LEU A 65 0.47 -0.36 25.50
CA LEU A 65 0.12 0.66 24.51
C LEU A 65 -1.29 0.44 23.95
N SER A 66 -2.03 1.53 23.79
CA SER A 66 -3.34 1.54 23.15
C SER A 66 -3.20 1.86 21.67
N TYR A 67 -3.59 0.91 20.82
CA TYR A 67 -3.58 1.07 19.37
C TYR A 67 -4.91 1.66 18.91
N GLN A 68 -4.86 2.70 18.07
CA GLN A 68 -6.06 3.37 17.55
C GLN A 68 -6.79 2.48 16.54
N VAL A 69 -6.04 1.72 15.74
CA VAL A 69 -6.57 0.79 14.75
C VAL A 69 -6.13 -0.64 15.10
N PRO A 70 -7.03 -1.63 15.11
CA PRO A 70 -6.69 -3.00 15.46
C PRO A 70 -5.76 -3.65 14.43
N ILE A 71 -4.75 -4.36 14.94
CA ILE A 71 -3.76 -5.08 14.15
C ILE A 71 -4.04 -6.58 14.25
N PHE A 72 -3.95 -7.28 13.13
CA PHE A 72 -4.29 -8.69 12.98
C PHE A 72 -3.12 -9.52 12.46
N LYS A 73 -3.17 -10.82 12.73
CA LYS A 73 -2.25 -11.85 12.24
C LYS A 73 -2.99 -12.83 11.35
N ALA A 74 -2.56 -12.95 10.11
CA ALA A 74 -3.01 -13.99 9.19
C ALA A 74 -1.91 -15.06 9.07
N PHE A 75 -2.10 -16.19 9.76
CA PHE A 75 -1.15 -17.30 9.70
C PHE A 75 -1.25 -18.03 8.36
N TYR A 76 -0.10 -18.27 7.73
CA TYR A 76 0.04 -19.13 6.55
C TYR A 76 0.87 -20.37 6.83
N LYS A 77 1.65 -20.38 7.92
CA LYS A 77 2.38 -21.55 8.42
C LYS A 77 2.55 -21.47 9.93
N THR A 78 2.96 -22.55 10.58
CA THR A 78 3.27 -22.57 12.01
C THR A 78 4.27 -21.47 12.36
N GLN A 79 3.87 -20.54 13.23
CA GLN A 79 4.64 -19.37 13.67
C GLN A 79 4.95 -18.30 12.61
N HIS A 80 4.55 -18.49 11.35
CA HIS A 80 4.72 -17.48 10.30
C HIS A 80 3.37 -16.86 9.93
N PHE A 81 3.32 -15.54 9.89
CA PHE A 81 2.10 -14.80 9.68
C PHE A 81 2.35 -13.50 8.92
N ILE A 82 1.29 -13.00 8.28
CA ILE A 82 1.21 -11.63 7.80
C ILE A 82 0.64 -10.79 8.94
N LEU A 83 1.36 -9.74 9.34
CA LEU A 83 0.90 -8.76 10.31
C LEU A 83 0.30 -7.57 9.57
N TRP A 84 -0.99 -7.32 9.73
CA TRP A 84 -1.71 -6.38 8.89
C TRP A 84 -2.82 -5.64 9.67
N GLN A 85 -3.34 -4.58 9.08
CA GLN A 85 -4.52 -3.86 9.56
C GLN A 85 -5.34 -3.37 8.36
N ILE A 86 -6.60 -3.02 8.61
CA ILE A 86 -7.37 -2.21 7.67
C ILE A 86 -6.91 -0.76 7.84
N ASP A 87 -6.63 -0.10 6.73
CA ASP A 87 -6.22 1.29 6.70
C ASP A 87 -6.90 2.01 5.53
N THR A 88 -6.55 3.27 5.31
CA THR A 88 -6.99 4.07 4.17
C THR A 88 -5.80 4.46 3.32
N ALA A 89 -5.93 4.33 2.01
CA ALA A 89 -4.96 4.83 1.05
C ALA A 89 -5.63 5.14 -0.29
N PHE A 90 -4.94 5.92 -1.11
CA PHE A 90 -5.36 6.19 -2.48
C PHE A 90 -5.40 4.90 -3.27
N ASP A 91 -6.47 4.66 -4.01
CA ASP A 91 -6.60 3.52 -4.92
C ASP A 91 -6.59 4.03 -6.36
N GLU A 92 -5.48 3.78 -7.06
CA GLU A 92 -5.27 4.26 -8.42
C GLU A 92 -6.30 3.70 -9.39
N ARG A 93 -6.95 2.56 -9.09
CA ARG A 93 -7.99 1.97 -9.93
C ARG A 93 -9.24 2.85 -9.97
N PHE A 94 -9.56 3.48 -8.85
CA PHE A 94 -10.76 4.28 -8.67
C PHE A 94 -10.49 5.79 -8.67
N GLY A 95 -9.23 6.20 -8.51
CA GLY A 95 -8.85 7.61 -8.46
C GLY A 95 -9.26 8.32 -7.17
N GLU A 96 -9.52 7.56 -6.10
CA GLU A 96 -10.10 8.01 -4.84
C GLU A 96 -9.49 7.22 -3.67
N ASP A 97 -9.63 7.73 -2.44
CA ASP A 97 -9.21 6.98 -1.26
C ASP A 97 -10.21 5.86 -0.93
N TYR A 98 -9.67 4.69 -0.61
CA TYR A 98 -10.44 3.50 -0.20
C TYR A 98 -9.83 2.87 1.03
N GLN A 99 -10.61 2.00 1.68
CA GLN A 99 -10.05 1.05 2.61
C GLN A 99 -9.07 0.10 1.90
N VAL A 100 -7.93 -0.14 2.53
CA VAL A 100 -6.87 -1.02 2.03
C VAL A 100 -6.39 -1.96 3.12
N ILE A 101 -5.73 -3.03 2.72
CA ILE A 101 -5.00 -3.92 3.64
C ILE A 101 -3.57 -3.40 3.74
N LYS A 102 -3.23 -2.81 4.90
CA LYS A 102 -1.86 -2.36 5.19
C LYS A 102 -1.09 -3.46 5.89
N VAL A 103 0.00 -3.89 5.27
CA VAL A 103 0.85 -4.98 5.76
C VAL A 103 2.13 -4.40 6.34
N TRP A 104 2.34 -4.69 7.61
CA TRP A 104 3.52 -4.23 8.34
C TRP A 104 4.67 -5.22 8.21
N VAL A 105 4.43 -6.51 8.34
CA VAL A 105 5.48 -7.54 8.43
C VAL A 105 4.98 -8.86 7.83
N VAL A 106 5.90 -9.64 7.25
CA VAL A 106 5.66 -11.01 6.78
C VAL A 106 6.66 -11.95 7.46
N GLY A 107 6.28 -13.19 7.77
CA GLY A 107 7.19 -14.17 8.37
C GLY A 107 7.07 -14.32 9.88
N ASN A 108 8.21 -14.59 10.50
CA ASN A 108 8.33 -14.83 11.95
C ASN A 108 9.30 -13.81 12.58
N PRO A 109 8.81 -12.59 12.87
CA PRO A 109 9.67 -11.52 13.37
C PRO A 109 10.17 -11.79 14.79
N ARG A 110 11.50 -11.81 14.97
CA ARG A 110 12.14 -11.95 16.30
C ARG A 110 11.88 -10.75 17.23
N ASN A 111 11.71 -9.55 16.67
CA ASN A 111 11.61 -8.28 17.42
C ASN A 111 10.16 -7.76 17.50
N PHE A 112 9.22 -8.63 17.87
CA PHE A 112 7.77 -8.34 17.82
C PHE A 112 7.36 -7.09 18.62
N ASP A 113 7.89 -6.89 19.83
CA ASP A 113 7.55 -5.71 20.65
C ASP A 113 8.07 -4.39 20.06
N ARG A 114 9.23 -4.42 19.38
CA ARG A 114 9.76 -3.23 18.70
C ARG A 114 8.88 -2.84 17.52
N ILE A 115 8.42 -3.83 16.75
CA ILE A 115 7.46 -3.62 15.66
C ILE A 115 6.17 -3.01 16.21
N GLY A 116 5.66 -3.55 17.33
CA GLY A 116 4.47 -3.01 17.99
C GLY A 116 4.63 -1.53 18.39
N ARG A 117 5.78 -1.13 18.93
CA ARG A 117 6.04 0.29 19.26
C ARG A 117 6.11 1.18 18.03
N GLN A 118 6.69 0.70 16.93
CA GLN A 118 6.76 1.44 15.68
C GLN A 118 5.37 1.66 15.08
N ILE A 119 4.56 0.60 14.97
CA ILE A 119 3.17 0.71 14.48
C ILE A 119 2.35 1.65 15.37
N HIS A 120 2.52 1.59 16.69
CA HIS A 120 1.84 2.50 17.60
C HIS A 120 2.18 3.96 17.32
N ARG A 121 3.46 4.29 17.08
CA ARG A 121 3.90 5.65 16.72
C ARG A 121 3.29 6.10 15.41
N GLU A 122 3.29 5.25 14.39
CA GLU A 122 2.66 5.53 13.10
C GLU A 122 1.15 5.77 13.23
N GLN A 123 0.47 5.09 14.14
CA GLN A 123 -0.95 5.35 14.39
C GLN A 123 -1.20 6.66 15.17
N GLN A 124 -0.20 7.24 15.85
CA GLN A 124 -0.42 8.50 16.60
C GLN A 124 -0.69 9.70 15.69
N ILE A 125 -0.30 9.64 14.43
CA ILE A 125 -0.57 10.69 13.44
C ILE A 125 -1.93 10.51 12.75
N TYR A 126 -2.71 9.48 13.11
CA TYR A 126 -3.99 9.22 12.47
C TYR A 126 -5.02 10.23 13.00
N THR A 127 -5.78 10.81 12.08
CA THR A 127 -6.93 11.64 12.43
C THR A 127 -8.10 10.77 12.88
N GLU A 128 -9.01 11.33 13.69
CA GLU A 128 -10.22 10.63 14.11
C GLU A 128 -11.03 10.10 12.91
N ALA A 129 -11.15 10.92 11.85
CA ALA A 129 -11.82 10.53 10.60
C ALA A 129 -11.15 9.32 9.92
N ARG A 130 -9.81 9.22 9.95
CA ARG A 130 -9.09 8.06 9.43
C ARG A 130 -9.34 6.83 10.29
N VAL A 131 -9.29 6.96 11.63
CA VAL A 131 -9.57 5.84 12.54
C VAL A 131 -10.97 5.29 12.33
N GLU A 132 -11.98 6.18 12.25
CA GLU A 132 -13.36 5.80 11.96
C GLU A 132 -13.49 5.14 10.59
N ALA A 133 -12.80 5.66 9.57
CA ALA A 133 -12.77 5.03 8.25
C ALA A 133 -12.12 3.63 8.25
N CYS A 134 -11.15 3.37 9.13
CA CYS A 134 -10.56 2.04 9.28
C CYS A 134 -11.49 1.04 9.97
N ASP A 135 -12.33 1.53 10.89
CA ASP A 135 -13.27 0.70 11.67
C ASP A 135 -14.62 0.49 10.97
N ARG A 136 -14.94 1.32 9.96
CA ARG A 136 -16.17 1.20 9.17
C ARG A 136 -16.35 -0.21 8.62
N ASP A 137 -17.40 -0.86 9.11
CA ASP A 137 -17.85 -2.19 8.71
C ASP A 137 -19.24 -2.03 8.10
N ASP A 138 -19.30 -1.56 6.84
CA ASP A 138 -20.54 -1.52 6.06
C ASP A 138 -20.88 -2.95 5.59
N LEU A 139 -20.99 -3.88 6.54
CA LEU A 139 -21.56 -5.19 6.32
C LEU A 139 -23.07 -5.03 6.39
N ASN A 140 -23.72 -5.16 5.24
CA ASN A 140 -25.01 -5.84 5.27
C ASN A 140 -24.71 -7.22 5.87
N GLU A 141 -25.24 -7.52 7.06
CA GLU A 141 -24.99 -8.73 7.88
C GLU A 141 -25.18 -10.06 7.13
N SER A 142 -25.67 -10.02 5.88
CA SER A 142 -25.87 -11.16 4.99
C SER A 142 -24.67 -11.52 4.10
N ARG A 143 -23.57 -10.75 4.07
CA ARG A 143 -22.43 -11.02 3.16
C ARG A 143 -21.27 -11.67 3.90
N GLU A 144 -20.91 -12.89 3.49
CA GLU A 144 -19.70 -13.59 3.95
C GLU A 144 -18.40 -12.86 3.52
N ILE A 145 -18.45 -12.13 2.40
CA ILE A 145 -17.31 -11.41 1.81
C ILE A 145 -17.42 -9.90 2.13
N ARG A 146 -16.35 -9.34 2.73
CA ARG A 146 -16.21 -7.90 2.96
C ARG A 146 -15.58 -7.22 1.75
N TYR A 147 -16.05 -6.02 1.40
CA TYR A 147 -15.48 -5.21 0.31
C TYR A 147 -14.90 -3.90 0.87
N PRO A 148 -13.84 -3.34 0.25
CA PRO A 148 -13.30 -2.07 0.69
C PRO A 148 -14.29 -0.94 0.43
N VAL A 149 -14.44 -0.05 1.40
CA VAL A 149 -15.33 1.11 1.31
C VAL A 149 -14.56 2.34 0.87
N ARG A 150 -15.19 3.19 0.05
CA ARG A 150 -14.64 4.50 -0.33
C ARG A 150 -14.52 5.38 0.92
N VAL A 151 -13.41 6.08 1.05
CA VAL A 151 -13.15 7.00 2.15
C VAL A 151 -13.12 8.42 1.60
N CYS A 152 -13.88 9.31 2.23
CA CYS A 152 -13.77 10.74 1.99
C CYS A 152 -13.14 11.37 3.23
N LEU A 153 -11.81 11.49 3.23
CA LEU A 153 -11.13 12.28 4.24
C LEU A 153 -11.21 13.74 3.77
N GLU A 154 -12.01 14.57 4.43
CA GLU A 154 -11.90 16.02 4.23
C GLU A 154 -10.47 16.43 4.61
N GLY A 155 -9.81 17.20 3.74
CA GLY A 155 -8.39 17.51 3.81
C GLY A 155 -8.00 18.13 5.14
N GLY A 156 -7.62 17.29 6.10
CA GLY A 156 -7.01 17.69 7.35
C GLY A 156 -5.60 18.19 7.06
N GLU A 157 -5.30 19.40 7.54
CA GLU A 157 -3.98 20.01 7.47
C GLU A 157 -2.89 18.98 7.83
N GLY A 158 -1.93 18.81 6.92
CA GLY A 158 -0.82 17.90 7.12
C GLY A 158 -0.12 18.20 8.44
N GLY A 159 -0.25 17.28 9.39
CA GLY A 159 0.55 17.29 10.60
C GLY A 159 2.02 17.26 10.23
N ASP A 160 2.73 18.33 10.55
CA ASP A 160 4.16 18.47 10.38
C ASP A 160 4.87 17.31 11.11
N VAL A 161 5.75 16.61 10.38
CA VAL A 161 6.42 15.41 10.85
C VAL A 161 7.47 15.80 11.89
N GLY A 162 7.23 15.37 13.13
CA GLY A 162 8.22 15.42 14.20
C GLY A 162 9.45 14.56 13.88
N VAL A 163 10.61 15.22 13.89
CA VAL A 163 11.98 14.76 14.17
C VAL A 163 12.39 13.40 13.57
N ASP A 164 13.23 13.47 12.54
CA ASP A 164 14.01 12.35 11.97
C ASP A 164 14.80 11.59 13.05
N ASP A 165 14.24 10.49 13.56
CA ASP A 165 14.98 9.43 14.22
C ASP A 165 15.44 8.42 13.13
N PRO A 166 16.75 8.27 12.87
CA PRO A 166 17.29 7.38 11.83
C PRO A 166 16.96 5.89 12.04
N SER A 167 16.28 5.53 13.14
CA SER A 167 15.80 4.17 13.38
C SER A 167 14.39 3.87 12.81
N ASN A 168 13.72 4.84 12.17
CA ASN A 168 12.33 4.76 11.70
C ASN A 168 12.15 4.54 10.18
N GLU A 169 13.23 4.38 9.40
CA GLU A 169 13.15 4.35 7.93
C GLU A 169 12.30 3.19 7.35
N ASN A 170 12.23 2.04 8.05
CA ASN A 170 11.67 0.81 7.48
C ASN A 170 10.13 0.79 7.30
N PHE A 171 9.40 1.76 7.83
CA PHE A 171 7.94 1.86 7.67
C PHE A 171 7.48 3.13 6.94
N ALA A 172 8.41 4.01 6.55
CA ALA A 172 8.08 5.28 5.90
C ALA A 172 7.65 5.13 4.43
N LYS A 173 7.96 3.99 3.80
CA LYS A 173 7.62 3.70 2.39
C LYS A 173 6.66 2.54 2.29
N PHE A 174 5.67 2.72 1.42
CA PHE A 174 4.69 1.70 1.10
C PHE A 174 4.73 1.35 -0.39
N TYR A 175 4.40 0.10 -0.71
CA TYR A 175 4.43 -0.46 -2.04
C TYR A 175 3.10 -1.15 -2.31
N SER A 176 2.50 -0.88 -3.46
CA SER A 176 1.32 -1.62 -3.91
C SER A 176 1.70 -3.06 -4.27
N LEU A 177 1.02 -4.04 -3.68
CA LEU A 177 1.20 -5.45 -4.03
C LEU A 177 0.24 -5.85 -5.14
N THR A 178 0.79 -6.07 -6.32
CA THR A 178 0.10 -6.63 -7.49
C THR A 178 0.56 -8.05 -7.77
N SER A 179 -0.14 -8.77 -8.63
CA SER A 179 0.26 -10.11 -9.07
C SER A 179 1.68 -10.11 -9.63
N THR A 180 2.02 -9.11 -10.45
CA THR A 180 3.34 -8.92 -11.04
C THR A 180 4.41 -8.66 -9.98
N VAL A 181 4.12 -7.81 -8.99
CA VAL A 181 5.04 -7.56 -7.88
C VAL A 181 5.28 -8.85 -7.09
N LEU A 182 4.21 -9.58 -6.76
CA LEU A 182 4.30 -10.83 -6.04
C LEU A 182 5.09 -11.90 -6.82
N ASP A 183 4.82 -12.08 -8.11
CA ASP A 183 5.52 -13.01 -8.99
C ASP A 183 7.02 -12.70 -9.07
N ASN A 184 7.39 -11.42 -9.16
CA ASN A 184 8.78 -10.99 -9.25
C ASN A 184 9.55 -11.15 -7.94
N ILE A 185 8.92 -10.90 -6.79
CA ILE A 185 9.57 -11.11 -5.48
C ILE A 185 9.79 -12.61 -5.23
N VAL A 186 8.79 -13.43 -5.58
CA VAL A 186 8.81 -14.89 -5.39
C VAL A 186 9.85 -15.55 -6.31
N SER A 187 10.02 -15.07 -7.55
CA SER A 187 10.80 -15.75 -8.59
C SER A 187 12.33 -15.65 -8.46
N THR A 188 12.87 -15.17 -7.33
CA THR A 188 14.32 -15.11 -7.03
C THR A 188 15.14 -14.26 -8.03
N ALA A 189 14.50 -13.57 -8.98
CA ALA A 189 15.15 -12.80 -10.03
C ALA A 189 15.63 -11.41 -9.54
N GLY A 190 16.54 -11.40 -8.57
CA GLY A 190 17.30 -10.21 -8.17
C GLY A 190 16.49 -9.10 -7.49
N LYS A 191 17.20 -8.08 -6.99
CA LYS A 191 16.61 -6.87 -6.40
C LYS A 191 16.00 -5.99 -7.51
N VAL A 192 14.79 -6.31 -7.91
CA VAL A 192 13.98 -5.43 -8.76
C VAL A 192 13.56 -4.21 -7.93
N ALA A 193 13.70 -3.01 -8.47
CA ALA A 193 13.16 -1.80 -7.86
C ALA A 193 11.67 -1.74 -8.14
N TYR A 194 10.86 -1.72 -7.08
CA TYR A 194 9.40 -1.70 -7.20
C TYR A 194 8.87 -0.27 -7.08
N PRO A 195 7.83 0.08 -7.86
CA PRO A 195 7.21 1.39 -7.76
C PRO A 195 6.63 1.60 -6.37
N VAL A 196 6.95 2.74 -5.76
CA VAL A 196 6.37 3.18 -4.49
C VAL A 196 4.91 3.53 -4.72
N ASP A 197 4.06 3.21 -3.74
CA ASP A 197 2.65 3.58 -3.71
C ASP A 197 2.50 5.12 -3.74
N ILE A 198 1.57 5.63 -4.54
CA ILE A 198 1.41 7.08 -4.74
C ILE A 198 0.23 7.63 -3.92
N SER A 199 0.37 8.84 -3.38
CA SER A 199 -0.73 9.53 -2.70
C SER A 199 -1.75 10.13 -3.67
N ALA A 200 -2.91 10.56 -3.17
CA ALA A 200 -3.90 11.29 -3.96
C ALA A 200 -3.34 12.59 -4.56
N GLU A 201 -2.49 13.32 -3.83
CA GLU A 201 -1.81 14.53 -4.30
C GLU A 201 -0.80 14.20 -5.40
N GLU A 202 0.00 13.15 -5.21
CA GLU A 202 0.95 12.68 -6.22
C GLU A 202 0.21 12.24 -7.49
N ALA A 203 -0.86 11.47 -7.36
CA ALA A 203 -1.71 11.05 -8.46
C ALA A 203 -2.28 12.25 -9.25
N LYS A 204 -2.70 13.33 -8.57
CA LYS A 204 -3.10 14.58 -9.25
C LYS A 204 -1.94 15.15 -10.08
N VAL A 205 -0.72 15.20 -9.56
CA VAL A 205 0.46 15.70 -10.32
C VAL A 205 0.75 14.81 -11.54
N VAL A 206 0.67 13.49 -11.35
CA VAL A 206 0.93 12.52 -12.40
C VAL A 206 -0.15 12.58 -13.50
N ASN A 207 -1.43 12.69 -13.13
CA ASN A 207 -2.57 12.82 -14.05
C ASN A 207 -2.46 13.99 -15.03
N HIS A 208 -1.69 15.03 -14.70
CA HIS A 208 -1.36 16.11 -15.63
C HIS A 208 -0.29 15.69 -16.67
N PHE A 209 -0.34 14.48 -17.21
CA PHE A 209 0.72 13.91 -18.08
C PHE A 209 0.78 14.49 -19.49
N ARG A 210 -0.30 15.15 -19.95
CA ARG A 210 -0.38 15.74 -21.30
C ARG A 210 0.48 16.98 -21.47
N THR A 211 0.67 17.76 -20.40
CA THR A 211 1.45 18.99 -20.44
C THR A 211 2.83 18.78 -19.81
N PRO A 212 3.87 19.50 -20.28
CA PRO A 212 5.12 19.63 -19.53
C PRO A 212 4.82 20.10 -18.11
N ALA A 213 5.52 19.55 -17.12
CA ALA A 213 5.35 19.93 -15.72
C ALA A 213 6.71 20.02 -15.03
N PHE A 214 6.87 21.02 -14.18
CA PHE A 214 7.98 21.13 -13.23
C PHE A 214 7.48 20.67 -11.86
N ILE A 215 8.10 19.63 -11.32
CA ILE A 215 7.74 19.09 -10.00
C ILE A 215 8.74 19.65 -8.98
N LEU A 216 8.28 20.58 -8.13
CA LEU A 216 9.06 21.20 -7.07
C LEU A 216 8.70 20.55 -5.72
N GLY A 217 9.70 20.32 -4.88
CA GLY A 217 9.50 19.75 -3.53
C GLY A 217 10.81 19.53 -2.78
N ARG A 218 10.74 19.32 -1.46
CA ARG A 218 11.91 19.03 -0.60
C ARG A 218 12.61 17.73 -1.06
N SER A 219 13.88 17.56 -0.72
CA SER A 219 14.64 16.34 -1.07
C SER A 219 13.89 15.10 -0.57
N GLY A 220 13.66 14.13 -1.46
CA GLY A 220 12.74 13.00 -1.21
C GLY A 220 12.36 12.28 -2.52
N THR A 221 11.93 11.02 -2.40
CA THR A 221 11.66 10.09 -3.51
C THR A 221 10.38 10.39 -4.29
N GLY A 222 9.39 11.05 -3.68
CA GLY A 222 8.08 11.32 -4.31
C GLY A 222 8.17 12.10 -5.63
N LYS A 223 9.13 13.03 -5.76
CA LYS A 223 9.39 13.74 -7.03
C LYS A 223 9.79 12.78 -8.15
N THR A 224 10.73 11.90 -7.87
CA THR A 224 11.21 10.90 -8.83
C THR A 224 10.10 9.91 -9.17
N THR A 225 9.34 9.44 -8.17
CA THR A 225 8.17 8.59 -8.37
C THR A 225 7.16 9.27 -9.32
N CYS A 226 6.74 10.50 -9.03
CA CYS A 226 5.82 11.25 -9.87
C CYS A 226 6.34 11.43 -11.31
N LEU A 227 7.63 11.75 -11.48
CA LEU A 227 8.24 11.89 -12.80
C LEU A 227 8.20 10.57 -13.59
N VAL A 228 8.62 9.47 -12.96
CA VAL A 228 8.61 8.13 -13.59
C VAL A 228 7.19 7.77 -14.02
N TYR A 229 6.22 7.87 -13.11
CA TYR A 229 4.81 7.57 -13.43
C TYR A 229 4.28 8.47 -14.55
N LYS A 230 4.63 9.76 -14.57
CA LYS A 230 4.21 10.70 -15.64
C LYS A 230 4.80 10.32 -16.99
N LEU A 231 6.06 9.89 -17.02
CA LEU A 231 6.73 9.39 -18.22
C LEU A 231 6.07 8.11 -18.74
N VAL A 232 5.78 7.15 -17.85
CA VAL A 232 5.12 5.91 -18.27
C VAL A 232 3.69 6.17 -18.73
N GLY A 233 2.92 6.99 -18.02
CA GLY A 233 1.57 7.36 -18.43
C GLY A 233 1.55 8.04 -19.81
N ARG A 234 2.51 8.94 -20.08
CA ARG A 234 2.67 9.55 -21.41
C ARG A 234 3.05 8.53 -22.49
N TYR A 235 3.91 7.57 -22.16
CA TYR A 235 4.29 6.49 -23.08
C TYR A 235 3.09 5.59 -23.43
N LEU A 236 2.34 5.12 -22.44
CA LEU A 236 1.13 4.32 -22.65
C LEU A 236 0.10 5.07 -23.48
N TYR A 237 -0.15 6.35 -23.14
CA TYR A 237 -1.05 7.20 -23.91
C TYR A 237 -0.63 7.34 -25.39
N SER A 238 0.68 7.44 -25.67
CA SER A 238 1.21 7.51 -27.04
C SER A 238 1.17 6.18 -27.80
N LYS A 239 1.11 5.05 -27.08
CA LYS A 239 0.96 3.72 -27.65
C LYS A 239 -0.50 3.42 -28.01
N GLU A 240 -1.44 3.85 -27.17
CA GLU A 240 -2.87 3.76 -27.45
C GLU A 240 -3.34 4.76 -28.51
N ASN A 241 -2.71 5.94 -28.57
CA ASN A 241 -2.95 6.95 -29.60
C ASN A 241 -1.70 7.13 -30.46
N VAL A 242 -1.57 6.36 -31.55
CA VAL A 242 -0.42 6.38 -32.48
C VAL A 242 -0.10 7.81 -32.93
N GLY A 243 0.89 8.41 -32.26
CA GLY A 243 1.42 9.74 -32.50
C GLY A 243 2.78 9.87 -31.82
N SER A 244 3.83 10.05 -32.62
CA SER A 244 5.24 9.98 -32.22
C SER A 244 5.60 10.87 -31.02
N LEU A 245 6.31 10.27 -30.04
CA LEU A 245 6.88 10.94 -28.88
C LEU A 245 7.98 11.93 -29.32
N ARG A 246 7.62 13.22 -29.45
CA ARG A 246 8.62 14.29 -29.44
C ARG A 246 8.89 14.70 -28.00
N GLN A 247 9.95 14.15 -27.42
CA GLN A 247 10.56 14.68 -26.21
C GLN A 247 11.63 15.68 -26.66
N VAL A 248 11.37 16.97 -26.48
CA VAL A 248 12.39 18.01 -26.65
C VAL A 248 13.09 18.16 -25.30
N CYS A 249 14.29 17.59 -25.19
CA CYS A 249 15.24 17.98 -24.15
C CYS A 249 15.98 19.21 -24.67
N SER A 250 15.81 20.36 -24.01
CA SER A 250 16.70 21.51 -24.19
C SER A 250 17.74 21.46 -23.07
N CYS A 251 19.01 21.44 -23.48
CA CYS A 251 20.19 21.49 -22.62
C CYS A 251 20.31 22.82 -21.87
#